data_AF-A0A2A2Q8Y2-F1
#
_entry.id   AF-A0A2A2Q8Y2-F1
#
_cell.length_a   1.000
_cell.length_b   1.000
_cell.length_c   1.000
_cell.angle_alpha   90.00
_cell.angle_beta   90.00
_cell.angle_gamma   90.00
#
_symmetry.space_group_name_H-M   'P 1'
#
loop_
_entity.id
_entity.type
_entity.pdbx_description
1 polymer ?
#
loop_
_entity_poly.entity_id
_entity_poly.type
_entity_poly.pdbx_seq_one_letter_code
_entity_poly.pdbx_strand_id
1 'polypeptide(L)'
;MFRTTVVNFDPNTAQASPDFGSQEVGELTAGELRELLEIFRGLDPIQNVEADPEVHIEARRHKYIVRTGQNRLMLSDPRKMLEPALVLSADAIIAELDGSAAAARTRAPFVIPPAVPTEPVLHSTAVATVPALRVAHRIALALAACLLAGYLAYPTLSAEPVAPPPHFTPFNDAKQEEAQRETISGVYMTGAQAGQTGIALTADGSLRLFQINTQGTPSLIQDSYRLGRIGNVVYILSNQPGGPIRVNEGNTLAFCGEIYTRLP
;
A
#
# COMPACT_ATOMS: atom_id res chain seq x y z
N MET A 1 14.70 2.72 26.92
CA MET A 1 13.33 2.23 27.20
C MET A 1 12.42 2.83 26.13
N PHE A 2 11.46 2.05 25.69
CA PHE A 2 10.56 2.36 24.58
C PHE A 2 9.13 2.29 25.10
N ARG A 3 8.37 3.38 24.97
CA ARG A 3 6.95 3.33 25.33
C ARG A 3 6.21 2.73 24.15
N THR A 4 5.54 1.60 24.38
CA THR A 4 4.92 0.82 23.32
C THR A 4 3.42 0.69 23.53
N THR A 5 2.68 0.93 22.45
CA THR A 5 1.24 0.71 22.36
C THR A 5 0.99 -0.19 21.16
N VAL A 6 0.17 -1.22 21.34
CA VAL A 6 -0.24 -2.13 20.27
C VAL A 6 -1.66 -1.78 19.85
N VAL A 7 -1.97 -1.92 18.57
CA VAL A 7 -3.29 -1.66 17.99
C VAL A 7 -3.71 -2.91 17.23
N ASN A 8 -4.90 -3.42 17.55
CA ASN A 8 -5.52 -4.60 16.95
C ASN A 8 -4.65 -5.88 17.05
N PHE A 9 -3.75 -5.93 18.02
CA PHE A 9 -2.79 -7.03 18.22
C PHE A 9 -2.62 -7.33 19.71
N ASP A 10 -2.70 -8.61 20.07
CA ASP A 10 -2.41 -9.09 21.43
C ASP A 10 -1.05 -9.82 21.48
N PRO A 11 -0.05 -9.27 22.20
CA PRO A 11 1.28 -9.85 22.26
C PRO A 11 1.36 -11.20 22.99
N ASN A 12 0.36 -11.53 23.84
CA ASN A 12 0.38 -12.79 24.61
C ASN A 12 -0.11 -13.98 23.80
N THR A 13 -1.12 -13.75 22.95
CA THR A 13 -1.73 -14.78 22.10
C THR A 13 -1.14 -14.81 20.70
N ALA A 14 -0.36 -13.78 20.32
CA ALA A 14 0.18 -13.58 18.98
C ALA A 14 -0.93 -13.53 17.91
N GLN A 15 -2.11 -13.06 18.28
CA GLN A 15 -3.26 -12.92 17.40
C GLN A 15 -3.55 -11.45 17.11
N ALA A 16 -4.08 -11.18 15.93
CA ALA A 16 -4.60 -9.87 15.56
C ALA A 16 -6.11 -9.94 15.34
N SER A 17 -6.82 -8.94 15.85
CA SER A 17 -8.25 -8.78 15.71
C SER A 17 -8.61 -7.30 15.81
N PRO A 18 -9.53 -6.80 14.97
CA PRO A 18 -10.02 -5.42 15.08
C PRO A 18 -10.71 -5.15 16.43
N ASP A 19 -11.18 -6.18 17.14
CA ASP A 19 -11.86 -6.06 18.43
C ASP A 19 -10.91 -5.75 19.59
N PHE A 20 -9.60 -6.00 19.43
CA PHE A 20 -8.62 -5.72 20.48
C PHE A 20 -8.38 -4.21 20.68
N GLY A 21 -8.57 -3.40 19.64
CA GLY A 21 -8.40 -1.95 19.72
C GLY A 21 -6.98 -1.56 20.13
N SER A 22 -6.84 -0.40 20.79
CA SER A 22 -5.54 0.11 21.25
C SER A 22 -5.27 -0.26 22.70
N GLN A 23 -4.14 -0.93 22.94
CA GLN A 23 -3.69 -1.33 24.28
C GLN A 23 -2.28 -0.80 24.55
N GLU A 24 -2.10 -0.13 25.69
CA GLU A 24 -0.79 0.29 26.16
C GLU A 24 -0.07 -0.91 26.82
N VAL A 25 1.09 -1.30 26.26
CA VAL A 25 1.93 -2.37 26.80
C VAL A 25 2.84 -1.82 27.92
N GLY A 26 3.19 -0.53 27.83
CA GLY A 26 4.02 0.17 28.81
C GLY A 26 5.43 0.46 28.28
N GLU A 27 6.39 0.60 29.20
CA GLU A 27 7.80 0.82 28.87
C GLU A 27 8.53 -0.51 28.72
N LEU A 28 9.00 -0.80 27.51
CA LEU A 28 9.76 -1.99 27.18
C LEU A 28 11.27 -1.70 27.10
N THR A 29 12.06 -2.66 27.51
CA THR A 29 13.50 -2.72 27.23
C THR A 29 13.75 -3.09 25.75
N ALA A 30 14.98 -2.91 25.28
CA ALA A 30 15.35 -3.33 23.93
C ALA A 30 15.18 -4.86 23.71
N GLY A 31 15.33 -5.66 24.78
CA GLY A 31 15.13 -7.10 24.72
C GLY A 31 13.67 -7.46 24.48
N GLU A 32 12.79 -6.93 25.33
CA GLU A 32 11.34 -7.18 25.26
C GLU A 32 10.73 -6.62 23.98
N LEU A 33 11.18 -5.44 23.54
CA LEU A 33 10.72 -4.88 22.26
C LEU A 33 11.12 -5.77 21.08
N ARG A 34 12.32 -6.36 21.10
CA ARG A 34 12.74 -7.30 20.05
C ARG A 34 11.83 -8.52 20.01
N GLU A 35 11.55 -9.11 21.16
CA GLU A 35 10.67 -10.28 21.26
C GLU A 35 9.27 -9.96 20.75
N LEU A 36 8.71 -8.81 21.15
CA LEU A 36 7.42 -8.34 20.65
C LEU A 36 7.42 -8.17 19.13
N LEU A 37 8.46 -7.57 18.56
CA LEU A 37 8.57 -7.37 17.11
C LEU A 37 8.74 -8.68 16.34
N GLU A 38 9.42 -9.66 16.91
CA GLU A 38 9.58 -10.99 16.30
C GLU A 38 8.27 -11.79 16.31
N ILE A 39 7.51 -11.73 17.42
CA ILE A 39 6.16 -12.30 17.49
C ILE A 39 5.27 -11.61 16.45
N PHE A 40 5.30 -10.27 16.41
CA PHE A 40 4.53 -9.47 15.47
C PHE A 40 4.88 -9.76 14.00
N ARG A 41 6.14 -10.07 13.69
CA ARG A 41 6.57 -10.49 12.34
C ARG A 41 5.97 -11.84 11.93
N GLY A 42 5.71 -12.72 12.89
CA GLY A 42 5.18 -14.07 12.68
C GLY A 42 3.66 -14.15 12.55
N LEU A 43 2.97 -13.01 12.52
CA LEU A 43 1.52 -12.95 12.43
C LEU A 43 0.99 -13.59 11.13
N ASP A 44 -0.16 -14.27 11.22
CA ASP A 44 -0.84 -14.85 10.07
C ASP A 44 -1.17 -13.76 9.03
N PRO A 45 -0.78 -13.94 7.74
CA PRO A 45 -1.11 -12.99 6.68
C PRO A 45 -2.59 -12.64 6.55
N ILE A 46 -3.50 -13.58 6.84
CA ILE A 46 -4.95 -13.35 6.78
C ILE A 46 -5.36 -12.38 7.88
N GLN A 47 -4.97 -12.66 9.13
CA GLN A 47 -5.24 -11.78 10.28
C GLN A 47 -4.61 -10.40 10.10
N ASN A 48 -3.42 -10.33 9.50
CA ASN A 48 -2.75 -9.08 9.23
C ASN A 48 -3.52 -8.18 8.26
N VAL A 49 -4.16 -8.75 7.24
CA VAL A 49 -4.98 -7.99 6.27
C VAL A 49 -6.31 -7.58 6.88
N GLU A 50 -6.94 -8.46 7.67
CA GLU A 50 -8.26 -8.20 8.26
C GLU A 50 -8.20 -7.18 9.41
N ALA A 51 -7.20 -7.28 10.29
CA ALA A 51 -7.13 -6.47 11.50
C ALA A 51 -6.31 -5.18 11.35
N ASP A 52 -5.52 -5.05 10.28
CA ASP A 52 -4.53 -3.97 10.06
C ASP A 52 -3.76 -3.61 11.35
N PRO A 53 -3.01 -4.56 11.94
CA PRO A 53 -2.44 -4.36 13.26
C PRO A 53 -1.20 -3.47 13.20
N GLU A 54 -1.00 -2.68 14.25
CA GLU A 54 0.10 -1.72 14.34
C GLU A 54 0.79 -1.77 15.71
N VAL A 55 2.10 -1.52 15.71
CA VAL A 55 2.87 -1.30 16.94
C VAL A 55 3.37 0.14 16.93
N HIS A 56 2.85 0.95 17.84
CA HIS A 56 3.26 2.33 18.04
C HIS A 56 4.37 2.38 19.08
N ILE A 57 5.51 2.96 18.69
CA ILE A 57 6.69 3.03 19.54
C ILE A 57 7.09 4.49 19.70
N GLU A 58 7.14 4.96 20.95
CA GLU A 58 7.65 6.28 21.29
C GLU A 58 9.06 6.17 21.89
N ALA A 59 10.01 6.81 21.22
CA ALA A 59 11.42 6.84 21.60
C ALA A 59 11.95 8.27 21.47
N ARG A 60 12.56 8.81 22.54
CA ARG A 60 13.25 10.13 22.54
C ARG A 60 12.41 11.27 21.92
N ARG A 61 11.09 11.30 22.19
CA ARG A 61 10.11 12.29 21.67
C ARG A 61 9.72 12.12 20.19
N HIS A 62 10.15 11.04 19.56
CA HIS A 62 9.70 10.63 18.24
C HIS A 62 8.72 9.46 18.38
N LYS A 63 7.69 9.48 17.53
CA LYS A 63 6.71 8.40 17.43
C LYS A 63 6.97 7.67 16.14
N TYR A 64 6.91 6.35 16.19
CA TYR A 64 7.09 5.49 15.05
C TYR A 64 5.95 4.48 15.01
N ILE A 65 5.56 4.09 13.81
CA ILE A 65 4.55 3.07 13.57
C ILE A 65 5.24 1.92 12.85
N VAL A 66 5.20 0.74 13.46
CA VAL A 66 5.65 -0.50 12.84
C VAL A 66 4.43 -1.29 12.39
N ARG A 67 4.41 -1.62 11.10
CA ARG A 67 3.44 -2.53 10.49
C ARG A 67 4.13 -3.81 10.07
N THR A 68 3.38 -4.89 9.93
CA THR A 68 3.89 -6.16 9.43
C THR A 68 3.23 -6.50 8.09
N GLY A 69 3.94 -7.24 7.24
CA GLY A 69 3.41 -7.70 5.96
C GLY A 69 4.37 -8.66 5.27
N GLN A 70 3.88 -9.82 4.83
CA GLN A 70 4.68 -10.87 4.20
C GLN A 70 5.92 -11.27 5.05
N ASN A 71 5.75 -11.41 6.36
CA ASN A 71 6.83 -11.69 7.33
C ASN A 71 7.95 -10.64 7.36
N ARG A 72 7.64 -9.38 7.03
CA ARG A 72 8.57 -8.26 7.10
C ARG A 72 8.00 -7.15 7.97
N LEU A 73 8.88 -6.48 8.71
CA LEU A 73 8.53 -5.31 9.52
C LEU A 73 8.79 -4.04 8.71
N MET A 74 7.81 -3.15 8.70
CA MET A 74 7.82 -1.88 7.99
C MET A 74 7.73 -0.75 9.01
N LEU A 75 8.82 0.00 9.16
CA LEU A 75 8.90 1.16 10.04
C LEU A 75 8.51 2.44 9.28
N SER A 76 7.59 3.21 9.84
CA SER A 76 7.15 4.49 9.28
C SER A 76 7.14 5.58 10.35
N ASP A 77 7.47 6.81 9.95
CA ASP A 77 7.32 8.00 10.78
C ASP A 77 5.99 8.69 10.41
N PRO A 78 5.01 8.81 11.32
CA PRO A 78 3.73 9.44 11.04
C PRO A 78 3.86 10.92 10.62
N ARG A 79 4.98 11.58 10.91
CA ARG A 79 5.25 12.96 10.44
C ARG A 79 5.68 13.02 8.97
N LYS A 80 6.09 11.89 8.41
CA LYS A 80 6.66 11.78 7.06
C LYS A 80 5.90 10.74 6.22
N MET A 81 4.57 10.86 6.16
CA MET A 81 3.70 9.90 5.45
C MET A 81 3.98 9.77 3.94
N LEU A 82 4.71 10.72 3.35
CA LEU A 82 5.11 10.68 1.93
C LEU A 82 6.41 9.90 1.69
N GLU A 83 7.20 9.63 2.73
CA GLU A 83 8.40 8.80 2.62
C GLU A 83 8.01 7.31 2.63
N PRO A 84 8.64 6.47 1.79
CA PRO A 84 8.36 5.04 1.78
C PRO A 84 8.73 4.40 3.12
N ALA A 85 7.91 3.45 3.58
CA ALA A 85 8.17 2.72 4.81
C ALA A 85 9.49 1.91 4.71
N LEU A 86 10.29 1.97 5.76
CA LEU A 86 11.58 1.29 5.82
C LEU A 86 11.37 -0.18 6.21
N VAL A 87 11.73 -1.10 5.32
CA VAL A 87 11.70 -2.54 5.61
C VAL A 87 12.95 -2.91 6.39
N LEU A 88 12.80 -3.26 7.67
CA LEU A 88 13.91 -3.49 8.60
C LEU A 88 13.70 -4.77 9.42
N SER A 89 14.79 -5.35 9.92
CA SER A 89 14.71 -6.40 10.95
C SER A 89 14.41 -5.79 12.33
N ALA A 90 13.98 -6.60 13.31
CA ALA A 90 13.71 -6.12 14.67
C ALA A 90 14.94 -5.42 15.29
N ASP A 91 16.14 -6.00 15.14
CA ASP A 91 17.39 -5.39 15.63
C ASP A 91 17.73 -4.07 14.92
N ALA A 92 17.45 -3.97 13.61
CA ALA A 92 17.68 -2.74 12.85
C ALA A 92 16.69 -1.63 13.25
N ILE A 93 15.43 -1.99 13.54
CA ILE A 93 14.43 -1.05 14.07
C ILE A 93 14.91 -0.50 15.42
N ILE A 94 15.32 -1.37 16.35
CA ILE A 94 15.83 -0.94 17.65
C ILE A 94 17.05 -0.02 17.48
N ALA A 95 17.98 -0.36 16.58
CA ALA A 95 19.15 0.46 16.30
C ALA A 95 18.78 1.84 15.70
N GLU A 96 17.73 1.93 14.89
CA GLU A 96 17.19 3.19 14.37
C GLU A 96 16.57 4.02 15.50
N LEU A 97 15.75 3.40 16.35
CA LEU A 97 15.06 4.04 17.48
C LEU A 97 16.04 4.55 18.55
N ASP A 98 17.11 3.81 18.82
CA ASP A 98 18.18 4.21 19.72
C ASP A 98 19.13 5.25 19.11
N GLY A 99 18.95 5.60 17.83
CA GLY A 99 19.80 6.54 17.10
C GLY A 99 21.20 6.00 16.79
N SER A 100 21.48 4.73 17.11
CA SER A 100 22.75 4.06 16.82
C SER A 100 22.96 3.86 15.32
N ALA A 101 21.89 3.61 14.56
CA ALA A 101 21.95 3.50 13.11
C ALA A 101 22.15 4.87 12.43
N ALA A 102 21.52 5.94 12.93
CA ALA A 102 21.78 7.31 12.48
C ALA A 102 23.23 7.73 12.77
N ALA A 103 23.77 7.35 13.93
CA ALA A 103 25.17 7.59 14.29
C ALA A 103 26.14 6.78 13.41
N ALA A 104 25.79 5.54 13.05
CA ALA A 104 26.58 4.70 12.15
C ALA A 104 26.62 5.27 10.71
N ARG A 105 25.51 5.81 10.20
CA ARG A 105 25.46 6.51 8.89
C ARG A 105 26.30 7.79 8.87
N THR A 106 26.44 8.45 10.02
CA THR A 106 27.21 9.70 10.16
C THR A 106 28.68 9.43 10.52
N ARG A 107 29.08 8.17 10.70
CA ARG A 107 30.48 7.81 10.93
C ARG A 107 31.24 7.93 9.61
N ALA A 108 31.91 9.07 9.42
CA ALA A 108 32.79 9.29 8.29
C ALA A 108 33.79 8.12 8.14
N PRO A 109 34.02 7.58 6.94
CA PRO A 109 34.91 6.43 6.73
C PRO A 109 36.40 6.72 6.94
N PHE A 110 36.77 7.91 7.43
CA PHE A 110 38.14 8.28 7.72
C PHE A 110 38.45 8.19 9.21
N VAL A 111 38.62 6.97 9.71
CA VAL A 111 39.51 6.75 10.85
C VAL A 111 40.88 6.47 10.27
N ILE A 112 41.69 7.53 10.15
CA ILE A 112 43.13 7.41 9.92
C ILE A 112 43.71 6.74 11.17
N PRO A 113 44.32 5.55 11.09
CA PRO A 113 45.00 4.94 12.23
C PRO A 113 46.11 5.88 12.74
N PRO A 114 46.34 5.99 14.06
CA PRO A 114 47.42 6.83 14.58
C PRO A 114 48.77 6.33 14.06
N ALA A 115 49.56 7.26 13.52
CA ALA A 115 50.87 7.03 12.96
C ALA A 115 51.81 6.43 14.01
N VAL A 116 52.26 5.19 13.77
CA VAL A 116 53.43 4.61 14.42
C VAL A 116 54.66 4.94 13.56
N PRO A 117 55.81 5.34 14.13
CA PRO A 117 56.96 5.82 13.36
C PRO A 117 57.68 4.68 12.61
N THR A 118 57.80 4.89 11.30
CA THR A 118 58.89 4.53 10.36
C THR A 118 59.75 3.28 10.63
N GLU A 119 59.52 2.23 9.83
CA GLU A 119 60.58 1.41 9.25
C GLU A 119 60.31 1.20 7.74
N PRO A 120 61.34 1.22 6.87
CA PRO A 120 61.16 1.23 5.43
C PRO A 120 61.02 -0.20 4.90
N VAL A 121 59.84 -0.56 4.40
CA VAL A 121 59.66 -1.80 3.65
C VAL A 121 59.41 -1.48 2.18
N LEU A 122 60.42 -1.75 1.36
CA LEU A 122 60.37 -1.79 -0.10
C LEU A 122 59.20 -2.65 -0.58
N HIS A 123 58.14 -2.05 -1.13
CA HIS A 123 57.11 -2.78 -1.89
C HIS A 123 56.96 -2.18 -3.29
N SER A 124 57.60 -2.88 -4.22
CA SER A 124 57.39 -2.99 -5.67
C SER A 124 56.24 -2.16 -6.27
N THR A 125 56.61 -1.17 -7.08
CA THR A 125 55.73 -0.58 -8.10
C THR A 125 55.50 -1.57 -9.23
N ALA A 126 54.53 -2.47 -9.08
CA ALA A 126 53.92 -3.16 -10.20
C ALA A 126 52.84 -2.26 -10.79
N VAL A 127 53.21 -1.42 -11.76
CA VAL A 127 52.25 -0.74 -12.62
C VAL A 127 51.53 -1.82 -13.43
N ALA A 128 50.30 -2.15 -13.03
CA ALA A 128 49.44 -3.02 -13.80
C ALA A 128 49.11 -2.33 -15.13
N THR A 129 49.79 -2.75 -16.20
CA THR A 129 49.46 -2.38 -17.56
C THR A 129 48.10 -2.99 -17.90
N VAL A 130 47.05 -2.19 -17.79
CA VAL A 130 45.72 -2.55 -18.31
C VAL A 130 45.89 -2.82 -19.81
N PRO A 131 45.54 -4.02 -20.32
CA PRO A 131 45.71 -4.32 -21.73
C PRO A 131 44.87 -3.34 -22.55
N ALA A 132 45.50 -2.66 -23.50
CA ALA A 132 44.82 -1.75 -24.41
C ALA A 132 43.74 -2.54 -25.15
N LEU A 133 42.49 -2.34 -24.75
CA LEU A 133 41.31 -2.92 -25.40
C LEU A 133 41.41 -2.57 -26.90
N ARG A 134 41.61 -3.58 -27.75
CA ARG A 134 41.76 -3.41 -29.20
C ARG A 134 40.58 -2.58 -29.73
N VAL A 135 40.83 -1.70 -30.70
CA VAL A 135 39.82 -0.77 -31.26
C VAL A 135 38.51 -1.48 -31.63
N ALA A 136 38.61 -2.69 -32.20
CA ALA A 136 37.47 -3.54 -32.52
C ALA A 136 36.56 -3.86 -31.32
N HIS A 137 37.14 -4.07 -30.13
CA HIS A 137 36.38 -4.36 -28.91
C HIS A 137 35.66 -3.12 -28.37
N ARG A 138 36.27 -1.92 -28.52
CA ARG A 138 35.62 -0.65 -28.18
C ARG A 138 34.42 -0.37 -29.08
N ILE A 139 34.55 -0.65 -30.37
CA ILE A 139 33.45 -0.50 -31.35
C ILE A 139 32.32 -1.48 -31.03
N ALA A 140 32.65 -2.75 -30.74
CA ALA A 140 31.65 -3.76 -30.37
C ALA A 140 30.89 -3.37 -29.10
N LEU A 141 31.59 -2.84 -28.09
CA LEU A 141 30.96 -2.40 -26.84
C LEU A 141 30.05 -1.17 -27.05
N ALA A 142 30.47 -0.23 -27.90
CA ALA A 142 29.67 0.93 -28.26
C ALA A 142 28.38 0.54 -29.01
N LEU A 143 28.47 -0.41 -29.96
CA LEU A 143 27.30 -0.94 -30.66
C LEU A 143 26.34 -1.65 -29.69
N ALA A 144 26.86 -2.47 -28.78
CA ALA A 144 26.06 -3.13 -27.76
C ALA A 144 25.34 -2.13 -26.85
N ALA A 145 26.04 -1.07 -26.43
CA ALA A 145 25.44 0.00 -25.61
C ALA A 145 24.34 0.76 -26.38
N CYS A 146 24.54 1.07 -27.66
CA CYS A 146 23.51 1.70 -28.48
C CYS A 146 22.28 0.81 -28.68
N LEU A 147 22.48 -0.49 -28.92
CA LEU A 147 21.37 -1.45 -29.04
C LEU A 147 20.60 -1.58 -27.73
N LEU A 148 21.30 -1.62 -26.59
CA LEU A 148 20.67 -1.67 -25.28
C LEU A 148 19.88 -0.38 -24.98
N ALA A 149 20.43 0.78 -25.29
CA ALA A 149 19.73 2.06 -25.13
C ALA A 149 18.48 2.14 -26.03
N GLY A 150 18.59 1.69 -27.28
CA GLY A 150 17.45 1.59 -28.19
C GLY A 150 16.37 0.63 -27.68
N TYR A 151 16.76 -0.52 -27.14
CA TYR A 151 15.84 -1.49 -26.53
C TYR A 151 15.14 -0.92 -25.30
N LEU A 152 15.84 -0.16 -24.45
CA LEU A 152 15.26 0.48 -23.27
C LEU A 152 14.36 1.67 -23.62
N ALA A 153 14.61 2.36 -24.75
CA ALA A 153 13.78 3.47 -25.22
C ALA A 153 12.57 3.00 -26.06
N TYR A 154 12.60 1.78 -26.59
CA TYR A 154 11.51 1.25 -27.41
C TYR A 154 10.12 1.26 -26.72
N PRO A 155 9.99 0.89 -25.43
CA PRO A 155 8.69 0.91 -24.75
C PRO A 155 8.12 2.31 -24.58
N THR A 156 8.96 3.33 -24.40
CA THR A 156 8.51 4.71 -24.21
C THR A 156 8.10 5.36 -25.52
N LEU A 157 8.78 5.01 -26.62
CA LEU A 157 8.47 5.49 -27.97
C LEU A 157 7.29 4.73 -28.60
N SER A 158 7.08 3.47 -28.20
CA SER A 158 5.97 2.62 -28.69
C SER A 158 4.74 2.67 -27.77
N ALA A 159 4.79 3.48 -26.71
CA ALA A 159 3.60 3.73 -25.91
C ALA A 159 2.59 4.46 -26.81
N GLU A 160 1.50 3.77 -27.17
CA GLU A 160 0.36 4.43 -27.81
C GLU A 160 -0.04 5.63 -26.94
N PRO A 161 -0.34 6.79 -27.55
CA PRO A 161 -0.87 7.91 -26.80
C PRO A 161 -2.11 7.43 -26.06
N VAL A 162 -1.98 7.33 -24.74
CA VAL A 162 -3.06 6.89 -23.85
C VAL A 162 -4.22 7.84 -24.12
N ALA A 163 -5.30 7.31 -24.69
CA ALA A 163 -6.50 8.09 -24.93
C ALA A 163 -6.87 8.82 -23.62
N PRO A 164 -7.22 10.11 -23.67
CA PRO A 164 -7.57 10.85 -22.47
C PRO A 164 -8.63 10.06 -21.69
N PRO A 165 -8.48 9.94 -20.35
CA PRO A 165 -9.37 9.13 -19.54
C PRO A 165 -10.80 9.57 -19.80
N PRO A 166 -11.74 8.65 -20.04
CA PRO A 166 -13.05 9.01 -20.49
C PRO A 166 -13.77 9.81 -19.39
N HIS A 167 -14.25 11.00 -19.74
CA HIS A 167 -14.84 11.93 -18.79
C HIS A 167 -16.29 11.55 -18.46
N PHE A 168 -16.67 11.71 -17.19
CA PHE A 168 -18.06 11.60 -16.76
C PHE A 168 -18.86 12.79 -17.27
N THR A 169 -19.96 12.51 -17.95
CA THR A 169 -20.91 13.51 -18.46
C THR A 169 -22.27 13.31 -17.76
N PRO A 170 -22.71 14.24 -16.91
CA PRO A 170 -24.03 14.11 -16.28
C PRO A 170 -25.14 14.18 -17.33
N PHE A 171 -26.30 13.59 -17.04
CA PHE A 171 -27.47 13.78 -17.89
C PHE A 171 -27.91 15.26 -17.86
N ASN A 172 -28.05 15.86 -19.04
CA ASN A 172 -28.48 17.26 -19.17
C ASN A 172 -30.01 17.42 -19.13
N ASP A 173 -30.76 16.34 -19.41
CA ASP A 173 -32.22 16.34 -19.45
C ASP A 173 -32.77 15.64 -18.20
N ALA A 174 -33.43 16.42 -17.34
CA ALA A 174 -34.02 15.93 -16.09
C ALA A 174 -35.03 14.80 -16.32
N LYS A 175 -35.78 14.82 -17.43
CA LYS A 175 -36.76 13.76 -17.74
C LYS A 175 -36.08 12.44 -18.10
N GLN A 176 -34.97 12.51 -18.84
CA GLN A 176 -34.18 11.33 -19.17
C GLN A 176 -33.52 10.76 -17.91
N GLU A 177 -33.02 11.64 -17.05
CA GLU A 177 -32.42 11.23 -15.79
C GLU A 177 -33.44 10.54 -14.88
N GLU A 178 -34.65 11.10 -14.75
CA GLU A 178 -35.74 10.53 -13.95
C GLU A 178 -36.20 9.17 -14.49
N ALA A 179 -36.43 9.05 -15.80
CA ALA A 179 -36.76 7.76 -16.44
C ALA A 179 -35.65 6.71 -16.23
N GLN A 180 -34.38 7.13 -16.27
CA GLN A 180 -33.26 6.24 -16.01
C GLN A 180 -33.19 5.84 -14.53
N ARG A 181 -33.46 6.76 -13.59
CA ARG A 181 -33.54 6.45 -12.15
C ARG A 181 -34.63 5.44 -11.85
N GLU A 182 -35.81 5.60 -12.43
CA GLU A 182 -36.89 4.62 -12.28
C GLU A 182 -36.45 3.25 -12.79
N THR A 183 -35.82 3.22 -13.98
CA THR A 183 -35.36 1.98 -14.62
C THR A 183 -34.36 1.21 -13.75
N ILE A 184 -33.39 1.91 -13.15
CA ILE A 184 -32.33 1.30 -12.33
C ILE A 184 -32.68 1.19 -10.83
N SER A 185 -33.81 1.74 -10.40
CA SER A 185 -34.20 1.67 -9.00
C SER A 185 -34.47 0.22 -8.60
N GLY A 186 -33.92 -0.23 -7.46
CA GLY A 186 -34.03 -1.62 -7.06
C GLY A 186 -32.94 -2.03 -6.09
N VAL A 187 -33.02 -3.28 -5.66
CA VAL A 187 -32.02 -3.90 -4.78
C VAL A 187 -31.19 -4.87 -5.62
N TYR A 188 -29.88 -4.68 -5.59
CA TYR A 188 -28.90 -5.46 -6.32
C TYR A 188 -28.00 -6.19 -5.34
N MET A 189 -27.68 -7.46 -5.62
CA MET A 189 -26.92 -8.31 -4.71
C MET A 189 -25.88 -9.15 -5.46
N THR A 190 -24.75 -9.41 -4.83
CA THR A 190 -23.73 -10.35 -5.33
C THR A 190 -24.13 -11.82 -5.12
N GLY A 191 -25.06 -12.09 -4.20
CA GLY A 191 -25.59 -13.42 -3.91
C GLY A 191 -26.59 -13.41 -2.75
N ALA A 192 -27.07 -14.59 -2.33
CA ALA A 192 -28.09 -14.74 -1.27
C ALA A 192 -27.55 -15.25 0.08
N GLN A 193 -26.23 -15.44 0.20
CA GLN A 193 -25.59 -15.98 1.40
C GLN A 193 -25.11 -14.88 2.35
N ALA A 194 -24.84 -15.23 3.60
CA ALA A 194 -24.21 -14.28 4.52
C ALA A 194 -22.78 -13.96 4.09
N GLY A 195 -22.34 -12.73 4.36
CA GLY A 195 -21.10 -12.13 3.84
C GLY A 195 -21.28 -11.40 2.50
N GLN A 196 -22.41 -11.60 1.81
CA GLN A 196 -22.70 -10.96 0.52
C GLN A 196 -23.04 -9.48 0.68
N THR A 197 -22.69 -8.71 -0.34
CA THR A 197 -22.83 -7.27 -0.45
C THR A 197 -24.07 -6.93 -1.29
N GLY A 198 -24.69 -5.79 -1.00
CA GLY A 198 -25.87 -5.30 -1.68
C GLY A 198 -25.84 -3.81 -1.91
N ILE A 199 -26.48 -3.39 -3.00
CA ILE A 199 -26.67 -2.00 -3.41
C ILE A 199 -28.16 -1.79 -3.59
N ALA A 200 -28.77 -0.92 -2.79
CA ALA A 200 -30.14 -0.47 -3.00
C ALA A 200 -30.12 0.94 -3.59
N LEU A 201 -30.75 1.10 -4.74
CA LEU A 201 -30.95 2.37 -5.44
C LEU A 201 -32.42 2.74 -5.38
N THR A 202 -32.73 3.94 -4.94
CA THR A 202 -34.09 4.46 -4.92
C THR A 202 -34.28 5.55 -5.98
N ALA A 203 -35.51 5.70 -6.45
CA ALA A 203 -35.85 6.66 -7.52
C ALA A 203 -35.62 8.13 -7.10
N ASP A 204 -35.65 8.41 -5.79
CA ASP A 204 -35.34 9.72 -5.20
C ASP A 204 -33.85 10.13 -5.33
N GLY A 205 -32.98 9.24 -5.81
CA GLY A 205 -31.54 9.48 -5.92
C GLY A 205 -30.74 9.07 -4.68
N SER A 206 -31.33 8.30 -3.75
CA SER A 206 -30.59 7.72 -2.63
C SER A 206 -29.96 6.38 -3.00
N LEU A 207 -28.74 6.16 -2.50
CA LEU A 207 -27.96 4.94 -2.64
C LEU A 207 -27.67 4.38 -1.25
N ARG A 208 -27.84 3.07 -1.09
CA ARG A 208 -27.55 2.35 0.15
C ARG A 208 -26.69 1.15 -0.16
N LEU A 209 -25.48 1.13 0.39
CA LEU A 209 -24.61 -0.05 0.39
C LEU A 209 -24.84 -0.82 1.67
N PHE A 210 -24.99 -2.14 1.58
CA PHE A 210 -25.14 -2.96 2.76
C PHE A 210 -24.44 -4.31 2.63
N GLN A 211 -24.07 -4.90 3.76
CA GLN A 211 -23.54 -6.26 3.84
C GLN A 211 -24.44 -7.13 4.73
N ILE A 212 -24.76 -8.34 4.26
CA ILE A 212 -25.56 -9.29 5.05
C ILE A 212 -24.64 -9.98 6.06
N ASN A 213 -24.67 -9.50 7.31
CA ASN A 213 -23.93 -10.13 8.42
C ASN A 213 -24.75 -11.26 9.05
N THR A 214 -24.10 -12.36 9.46
CA THR A 214 -24.72 -13.48 10.18
C THR A 214 -25.19 -13.13 11.60
N GLN A 215 -24.68 -12.04 12.19
CA GLN A 215 -24.81 -11.76 13.63
C GLN A 215 -25.49 -10.43 14.01
N GLY A 216 -26.36 -9.88 13.16
CA GLY A 216 -27.51 -9.12 13.70
C GLY A 216 -27.59 -7.61 13.49
N THR A 217 -26.74 -6.97 12.68
CA THR A 217 -27.12 -5.72 11.99
C THR A 217 -26.33 -5.59 10.69
N PRO A 218 -26.97 -5.43 9.52
CA PRO A 218 -26.24 -5.15 8.29
C PRO A 218 -25.51 -3.83 8.44
N SER A 219 -24.22 -3.79 8.06
CA SER A 219 -23.54 -2.51 7.86
C SER A 219 -24.30 -1.78 6.77
N LEU A 220 -24.70 -0.53 7.00
CA LEU A 220 -25.49 0.25 6.06
C LEU A 220 -24.80 1.60 5.87
N ILE A 221 -24.34 1.86 4.65
CA ILE A 221 -23.82 3.16 4.26
C ILE A 221 -24.83 3.80 3.31
N GLN A 222 -25.33 4.98 3.69
CA GLN A 222 -26.29 5.72 2.89
C GLN A 222 -25.62 6.95 2.27
N ASP A 223 -25.89 7.19 1.00
CA ASP A 223 -25.41 8.33 0.23
C ASP A 223 -26.47 8.77 -0.79
N SER A 224 -26.17 9.84 -1.50
CA SER A 224 -26.88 10.24 -2.72
C SER A 224 -26.07 9.84 -3.95
N TYR A 225 -26.75 9.65 -5.07
CA TYR A 225 -26.08 9.38 -6.34
C TYR A 225 -26.53 10.31 -7.46
N ARG A 226 -25.66 10.43 -8.46
CA ARG A 226 -25.93 11.12 -9.73
C ARG A 226 -25.76 10.15 -10.89
N LEU A 227 -26.57 10.33 -11.92
CA LEU A 227 -26.45 9.57 -13.15
C LEU A 227 -25.70 10.35 -14.21
N GLY A 228 -24.92 9.63 -15.00
CA GLY A 228 -24.27 10.18 -16.16
C GLY A 228 -23.75 9.07 -17.06
N ARG A 229 -22.92 9.48 -18.01
CA ARG A 229 -22.33 8.60 -19.00
C ARG A 229 -20.82 8.78 -19.06
N ILE A 230 -20.14 7.67 -19.29
CA ILE A 230 -18.73 7.63 -19.68
C ILE A 230 -18.73 6.93 -21.04
N GLY A 231 -18.53 7.70 -22.12
CA GLY A 231 -18.83 7.23 -23.47
C GLY A 231 -20.33 6.94 -23.64
N ASN A 232 -20.68 5.73 -24.08
CA ASN A 232 -22.07 5.31 -24.30
C ASN A 232 -22.68 4.50 -23.14
N VAL A 233 -21.94 4.31 -22.05
CA VAL A 233 -22.36 3.48 -20.92
C VAL A 233 -22.84 4.37 -19.78
N VAL A 234 -23.93 3.96 -19.13
CA VAL A 234 -24.50 4.66 -17.96
C VAL A 234 -23.71 4.30 -16.70
N TYR A 235 -23.37 5.31 -15.93
CA TYR A 235 -22.70 5.16 -14.65
C TYR A 235 -23.46 5.91 -13.55
N ILE A 236 -23.42 5.33 -12.36
CA ILE A 236 -23.89 5.94 -11.12
C ILE A 236 -22.65 6.44 -10.37
N LEU A 237 -22.62 7.74 -10.08
CA LEU A 237 -21.58 8.37 -9.31
C LEU A 237 -22.09 8.65 -7.89
N SER A 238 -21.35 8.22 -6.89
CA SER A 238 -21.60 8.52 -5.47
C SER A 238 -20.31 8.99 -4.80
N ASN A 239 -20.37 9.44 -3.55
CA ASN A 239 -19.18 9.84 -2.79
C ASN A 239 -18.51 8.63 -2.10
N GLN A 240 -18.99 7.42 -2.35
CA GLN A 240 -18.47 6.22 -1.74
C GLN A 240 -17.10 5.85 -2.32
N PRO A 241 -16.17 5.34 -1.49
CA PRO A 241 -14.92 4.77 -1.97
C PRO A 241 -15.22 3.55 -2.84
N GLY A 242 -14.50 3.41 -3.97
CA GLY A 242 -14.72 2.31 -4.93
C GLY A 242 -14.91 2.74 -6.38
N GLY A 243 -15.15 4.04 -6.61
CA GLY A 243 -15.30 4.60 -7.96
C GLY A 243 -16.73 4.55 -8.48
N PRO A 244 -16.95 4.86 -9.77
CA PRO A 244 -18.29 4.89 -10.36
C PRO A 244 -18.86 3.48 -10.54
N ILE A 245 -20.13 3.30 -10.21
CA ILE A 245 -20.85 2.03 -10.41
C ILE A 245 -21.31 1.98 -11.87
N ARG A 246 -20.91 0.96 -12.61
CA ARG A 246 -21.31 0.77 -14.00
C ARG A 246 -22.68 0.10 -14.06
N VAL A 247 -23.61 0.69 -14.82
CA VAL A 247 -24.88 0.04 -15.13
C VAL A 247 -24.68 -0.83 -16.38
N ASN A 248 -24.84 -2.14 -16.22
CA ASN A 248 -24.73 -3.09 -17.32
C ASN A 248 -26.13 -3.42 -17.88
N GLU A 249 -26.13 -4.00 -19.07
CA GLU A 249 -27.35 -4.56 -19.65
C GLU A 249 -27.86 -5.75 -18.80
N GLY A 250 -29.18 -5.97 -18.79
CA GLY A 250 -29.78 -7.12 -18.11
C GLY A 250 -29.93 -6.97 -16.59
N ASN A 251 -30.21 -5.77 -16.08
CA ASN A 251 -30.46 -5.52 -14.64
C ASN A 251 -29.27 -5.89 -13.73
N THR A 252 -28.04 -5.66 -14.19
CA THR A 252 -26.83 -5.87 -13.38
C THR A 252 -26.06 -4.57 -13.18
N LEU A 253 -25.36 -4.45 -12.05
CA LEU A 253 -24.43 -3.38 -11.75
C LEU A 253 -23.04 -3.95 -11.56
N ALA A 254 -22.00 -3.24 -11.96
CA ALA A 254 -20.62 -3.59 -11.63
C ALA A 254 -19.98 -2.51 -10.75
N PHE A 255 -19.43 -2.93 -9.61
CA PHE A 255 -18.83 -2.05 -8.61
C PHE A 255 -17.71 -2.78 -7.88
N CYS A 256 -16.56 -2.13 -7.67
CA CYS A 256 -15.39 -2.71 -6.99
C CYS A 256 -14.92 -4.09 -7.53
N GLY A 257 -15.13 -4.37 -8.82
CA GLY A 257 -14.78 -5.66 -9.43
C GLY A 257 -15.83 -6.76 -9.24
N GLU A 258 -16.92 -6.50 -8.54
CA GLU A 258 -18.04 -7.42 -8.33
C GLU A 258 -19.22 -7.09 -9.26
N ILE A 259 -20.05 -8.10 -9.53
CA ILE A 259 -21.29 -7.96 -10.32
C ILE A 259 -22.48 -8.18 -9.39
N TYR A 260 -23.36 -7.20 -9.32
CA TYR A 260 -24.57 -7.23 -8.53
C TYR A 260 -25.76 -7.45 -9.45
N THR A 261 -26.60 -8.43 -9.12
CA THR A 261 -27.80 -8.76 -9.89
C THR A 261 -29.02 -8.21 -9.18
N ARG A 262 -29.92 -7.56 -9.93
CA ARG A 262 -31.18 -7.04 -9.39
C ARG A 262 -32.06 -8.20 -8.90
N LEU A 263 -32.62 -8.05 -7.71
CA LEU A 263 -33.65 -8.95 -7.22
C LEU A 263 -34.98 -8.70 -7.97
N PRO A 264 -35.77 -9.76 -8.22
CA PRO A 264 -37.07 -9.65 -8.87
C PRO A 264 -38.10 -8.87 -8.04
#